data_AF-A0A1M6JVD0-F1
#
_entry.id   AF-A0A1M6JVD0-F1
#
_cell.length_a   1.000
_cell.length_b   1.000
_cell.length_c   1.000
_cell.angle_alpha   90.00
_cell.angle_beta   90.00
_cell.angle_gamma   90.00
#
_symmetry.space_group_name_H-M   'P 1'
#
loop_
_entity.id
_entity.type
_entity.pdbx_description
1 polymer ?
#
loop_
_entity_poly.entity_id
_entity_poly.type
_entity_poly.pdbx_seq_one_letter_code
_entity_poly.pdbx_strand_id
1 'polypeptide(L)'
;MIDQGQPVLVEEIYEAFIDKVWQAITALNKMSLWFFENIPAFTPEVGFKTQFEVVSDQKVLLHLWEILEVVPMKKPVCNWQYGGYPGDSVVIFELF
;
A
#
# COMPACT_ATOMS: atom_id res chain seq x y z
N MET A 1 11.39 -19.79 11.84
CA MET A 1 11.05 -18.51 12.49
C MET A 1 11.43 -17.43 11.49
N ILE A 2 10.47 -16.85 10.79
CA ILE A 2 10.73 -15.66 9.96
C ILE A 2 10.92 -14.52 10.97
N ASP A 3 12.08 -13.88 10.96
CA ASP A 3 12.34 -12.69 11.76
C ASP A 3 11.43 -11.56 11.26
N GLN A 4 10.29 -11.38 11.94
CA GLN A 4 9.39 -10.27 11.69
C GLN A 4 9.97 -9.05 12.41
N GLY A 5 10.97 -8.42 11.77
CA GLY A 5 11.64 -7.24 12.29
C GLY A 5 10.67 -6.19 12.85
N GLN A 6 11.18 -5.26 13.66
CA GLN A 6 10.33 -4.26 14.30
C GLN A 6 9.51 -3.47 13.27
N PRO A 7 8.18 -3.33 13.46
CA PRO A 7 7.35 -2.63 12.52
C PRO A 7 7.69 -1.13 12.50
N VAL A 8 7.57 -0.53 11.33
CA VAL A 8 7.54 0.93 11.21
C VAL A 8 6.09 1.37 11.47
N LEU A 9 5.89 2.14 12.54
CA LEU A 9 4.59 2.70 12.90
C LEU A 9 4.58 4.21 12.67
N VAL A 10 3.55 4.69 11.95
CA VAL A 10 3.30 6.12 11.73
C VAL A 10 1.83 6.37 12.07
N GLU A 11 1.57 7.37 12.90
CA GLU A 11 0.23 7.78 13.33
C GLU A 11 0.04 9.25 13.02
N GLU A 12 -1.07 9.60 12.39
CA GLU A 12 -1.38 10.97 11.99
C GLU A 12 -2.87 11.26 12.22
N ILE A 13 -3.18 12.48 12.66
CA ILE A 13 -4.55 12.96 12.87
C ILE A 13 -4.92 13.91 11.74
N TYR A 14 -6.03 13.63 11.06
CA TYR A 14 -6.56 14.47 9.99
C TYR A 14 -7.91 15.07 10.37
N GLU A 15 -8.08 16.38 10.15
CA GLU A 15 -9.38 17.06 10.23
C GLU A 15 -10.24 16.76 8.99
N ALA A 16 -10.57 15.49 8.79
CA ALA A 16 -11.31 14.99 7.64
C ALA A 16 -12.22 13.83 8.03
N PHE A 17 -13.29 13.63 7.25
CA PHE A 17 -14.15 12.47 7.39
C PHE A 17 -13.44 11.18 6.92
N ILE A 18 -13.78 10.05 7.55
CA ILE A 18 -13.19 8.73 7.26
C ILE A 18 -13.35 8.35 5.79
N ASP A 19 -14.45 8.71 5.13
CA ASP A 19 -14.68 8.44 3.70
C ASP A 19 -13.64 9.12 2.80
N LYS A 20 -13.26 10.35 3.15
CA LYS A 20 -12.25 11.10 2.41
C LYS A 20 -10.86 10.48 2.58
N VAL A 21 -10.52 10.05 3.80
CA VAL A 21 -9.23 9.37 4.07
C VAL A 21 -9.21 7.99 3.40
N TRP A 22 -10.30 7.24 3.50
CA TRP A 22 -10.46 5.95 2.82
C TRP A 22 -10.28 6.06 1.31
N GLN A 23 -10.90 7.06 0.66
CA GLN A 23 -10.70 7.32 -0.76
C GLN A 23 -9.24 7.70 -1.06
N ALA A 24 -8.57 8.45 -0.19
CA ALA A 24 -7.18 8.84 -0.39
C ALA A 24 -6.22 7.62 -0.44
N ILE A 25 -6.54 6.55 0.28
CA ILE A 25 -5.74 5.32 0.35
C ILE A 25 -6.25 4.16 -0.52
N THR A 26 -7.44 4.28 -1.14
CA THR A 26 -8.04 3.18 -1.95
C THR A 26 -8.50 3.58 -3.35
N ALA A 27 -8.64 4.87 -3.66
CA ALA A 27 -9.00 5.32 -5.00
C ALA A 27 -7.72 5.64 -5.80
N LEU A 28 -7.52 4.93 -6.91
CA LEU A 28 -6.31 5.03 -7.73
C LEU A 28 -5.92 6.49 -8.05
N ASN A 29 -6.89 7.29 -8.52
CA ASN A 29 -6.67 8.69 -8.86
C ASN A 29 -6.29 9.59 -7.67
N LYS A 30 -6.57 9.16 -6.43
CA LYS A 30 -6.14 9.86 -5.21
C LYS A 30 -4.80 9.35 -4.72
N MET A 31 -4.57 8.04 -4.78
CA MET A 31 -3.30 7.41 -4.41
C MET A 31 -2.16 7.98 -5.27
N SER A 32 -2.38 8.19 -6.56
CA SER A 32 -1.36 8.77 -7.46
C SER A 32 -0.92 10.18 -7.08
N LEU A 33 -1.65 10.90 -6.23
CA LEU A 33 -1.29 12.26 -5.80
C LEU A 33 -0.20 12.28 -4.71
N TRP A 34 -0.01 11.18 -3.98
CA TRP A 34 0.89 11.16 -2.81
C TRP A 34 1.70 9.88 -2.67
N PHE A 35 1.28 8.77 -3.28
CA PHE A 35 1.90 7.47 -3.11
C PHE A 35 2.83 7.13 -4.28
N PHE A 36 2.27 6.72 -5.42
CA PHE A 36 3.03 6.53 -6.67
C PHE A 36 2.18 6.94 -7.88
N GLU A 37 2.75 7.76 -8.75
CA GLU A 37 2.04 8.29 -9.92
C GLU A 37 1.71 7.22 -10.97
N ASN A 38 2.52 6.16 -11.05
CA ASN A 38 2.48 5.15 -12.12
C ASN A 38 1.82 3.82 -11.72
N ILE A 39 1.02 3.81 -10.65
CA ILE A 39 0.22 2.63 -10.27
C ILE A 39 -0.74 2.35 -11.44
N PRO A 40 -0.67 1.17 -12.09
CA PRO A 40 -1.45 0.93 -13.31
C PRO A 40 -2.93 0.65 -13.00
N ALA A 41 -3.18 0.00 -11.87
CA ALA A 41 -4.51 -0.31 -11.37
C ALA A 41 -4.44 -0.54 -9.85
N PHE A 42 -5.53 -0.23 -9.17
CA PHE A 42 -5.75 -0.57 -7.78
C PHE A 42 -7.23 -0.88 -7.54
N THR A 43 -7.52 -1.95 -6.83
CA THR A 43 -8.87 -2.28 -6.37
C THR A 43 -8.78 -2.81 -4.95
N PRO A 44 -9.55 -2.27 -3.99
CA PRO A 44 -9.56 -2.74 -2.61
C PRO A 44 -10.37 -4.05 -2.50
N GLU A 45 -9.87 -5.11 -3.13
CA GLU A 45 -10.45 -6.45 -3.16
C GLU A 45 -9.38 -7.49 -2.84
N VAL A 46 -9.68 -8.42 -1.93
CA VAL A 46 -8.74 -9.48 -1.54
C VAL A 46 -8.32 -10.31 -2.76
N GLY A 47 -7.02 -10.50 -2.93
CA GLY A 47 -6.43 -11.20 -4.07
C GLY A 47 -6.17 -10.32 -5.30
N PHE A 48 -6.56 -9.04 -5.27
CA PHE A 48 -6.12 -8.08 -6.30
C PHE A 48 -4.59 -7.97 -6.30
N LYS A 49 -3.98 -8.00 -7.49
CA LYS A 49 -2.53 -7.88 -7.67
C LYS A 49 -2.21 -6.80 -8.69
N THR A 50 -1.12 -6.10 -8.45
CA THR A 50 -0.57 -5.10 -9.38
C THR A 50 0.95 -5.09 -9.27
N GLN A 51 1.61 -4.66 -10.34
CA GLN A 51 3.05 -4.49 -10.35
C GLN A 51 3.45 -3.29 -11.19
N PHE A 52 4.50 -2.59 -10.77
CA PHE A 52 5.02 -1.43 -11.49
C PHE A 52 6.46 -1.14 -11.05
N GLU A 53 7.21 -0.51 -11.94
CA GLU A 53 8.60 -0.15 -11.69
C GLU A 53 8.67 1.28 -11.15
N VAL A 54 9.44 1.49 -10.08
CA VAL A 54 9.75 2.82 -9.58
C VAL A 54 11.26 3.03 -9.69
N VAL A 55 11.64 4.13 -10.33
CA VAL A 55 13.05 4.55 -10.41
C VAL A 55 13.38 5.31 -9.14
N SER A 56 14.27 4.75 -8.34
CA SER A 56 14.81 5.39 -7.14
C SER A 56 16.32 5.48 -7.29
N ASP A 57 16.83 6.72 -7.32
CA ASP A 57 18.21 7.05 -7.67
C ASP A 57 18.62 6.45 -9.04
N GLN A 58 19.44 5.39 -9.01
CA GLN A 58 19.97 4.68 -10.17
C GLN A 58 19.49 3.22 -10.23
N LYS A 59 18.46 2.88 -9.44
CA LYS A 59 17.89 1.54 -9.35
C LYS A 59 16.44 1.54 -9.78
N VAL A 60 16.07 0.49 -10.50
CA VAL A 60 14.68 0.19 -10.82
C VAL A 60 14.19 -0.82 -9.79
N LEU A 61 13.16 -0.45 -9.03
CA LEU A 61 12.53 -1.30 -8.04
C LEU A 61 11.18 -1.78 -8.57
N LEU A 62 11.08 -3.06 -8.91
CA LEU A 62 9.82 -3.68 -9.30
C LEU A 62 8.95 -3.88 -8.05
N HIS A 63 7.91 -3.08 -7.90
CA HIS A 63 6.92 -3.23 -6.84
C HIS A 63 5.96 -4.35 -7.22
N LEU A 64 5.74 -5.30 -6.30
CA LEU A 64 4.80 -6.39 -6.43
C LEU A 64 3.80 -6.29 -5.28
N TRP A 65 2.55 -5.97 -5.58
CA TRP A 65 1.52 -5.75 -4.57
C TRP A 65 0.42 -6.80 -4.65
N GLU A 66 -0.08 -7.20 -3.50
CA GLU A 66 -1.24 -8.09 -3.36
C GLU A 66 -2.11 -7.64 -2.19
N ILE A 67 -3.43 -7.50 -2.39
CA ILE A 67 -4.35 -7.19 -1.31
C ILE A 67 -4.66 -8.46 -0.51
N LEU A 68 -4.41 -8.42 0.80
CA LEU A 68 -4.58 -9.55 1.71
C LEU A 68 -5.89 -9.48 2.51
N GLU A 69 -6.27 -8.28 2.95
CA GLU A 69 -7.46 -8.05 3.76
C GLU A 69 -8.06 -6.69 3.40
N VAL A 70 -9.39 -6.59 3.38
CA VAL A 70 -10.10 -5.32 3.25
C VAL A 70 -11.30 -5.30 4.18
N VAL A 71 -11.28 -4.39 5.15
CA VAL A 71 -12.44 -3.96 5.91
C VAL A 71 -12.82 -2.57 5.39
N PRO A 72 -13.94 -2.44 4.65
CA PRO A 72 -14.34 -1.16 4.07
C PRO A 72 -14.37 -0.04 5.11
N MET A 73 -13.87 1.14 4.73
CA MET A 73 -13.85 2.34 5.57
C MET A 73 -13.03 2.21 6.86
N LYS A 74 -12.19 1.16 6.96
CA LYS A 74 -11.44 0.89 8.18
C LYS A 74 -10.02 0.43 7.91
N LYS A 75 -9.82 -0.62 7.11
CA LYS A 75 -8.52 -1.29 7.03
C LYS A 75 -8.29 -2.02 5.71
N PRO A 76 -7.47 -1.49 4.79
CA PRO A 76 -6.84 -2.27 3.73
C PRO A 76 -5.46 -2.79 4.19
N VAL A 77 -5.20 -4.06 3.96
CA VAL A 77 -3.90 -4.70 4.17
C VAL A 77 -3.38 -5.17 2.83
N CYS A 78 -2.17 -4.74 2.47
CA CYS A 78 -1.49 -5.23 1.28
C CYS A 78 -0.14 -5.84 1.62
N ASN A 79 0.21 -6.86 0.86
CA ASN A 79 1.57 -7.31 0.76
C ASN A 79 2.33 -6.43 -0.23
N TRP A 80 3.56 -6.08 0.11
CA TRP A 80 4.45 -5.29 -0.72
C TRP A 80 5.82 -5.95 -0.77
N GLN A 81 6.17 -6.42 -1.97
CA GLN A 81 7.47 -7.02 -2.26
C GLN A 81 8.22 -6.21 -3.31
N TYR A 82 9.54 -6.39 -3.34
CA TYR A 82 10.39 -5.90 -4.41
C TYR A 82 10.89 -7.09 -5.25
N GLY A 83 10.51 -7.13 -6.53
CA GLY A 83 10.90 -8.20 -7.45
C GLY A 83 12.42 -8.34 -7.52
N GLY A 84 12.91 -9.57 -7.34
CA GLY A 84 14.34 -9.88 -7.34
C GLY A 84 15.05 -9.68 -5.99
N TYR A 85 14.35 -9.19 -4.96
CA TYR A 85 14.89 -9.04 -3.60
C TYR A 85 14.19 -10.00 -2.63
N PRO A 86 14.94 -10.63 -1.70
CA PRO A 86 14.32 -11.41 -0.64
C PRO A 86 13.65 -10.49 0.38
N GLY A 87 12.55 -10.95 0.97
CA GLY A 87 11.83 -10.24 2.02
C GLY A 87 10.36 -10.06 1.67
N ASP A 88 9.56 -9.88 2.71
CA ASP A 88 8.14 -9.63 2.61
C ASP A 88 7.77 -8.47 3.53
N SER A 89 6.82 -7.63 3.12
CA SER A 89 6.39 -6.49 3.93
C SER A 89 4.88 -6.36 3.86
N VAL A 90 4.24 -6.43 5.02
CA VAL A 90 2.81 -6.22 5.14
C VAL A 90 2.57 -4.77 5.51
N VAL A 91 1.89 -4.04 4.63
CA VAL A 91 1.48 -2.66 4.87
C VAL A 91 0.02 -2.65 5.28
N ILE A 92 -0.24 -2.00 6.42
CA ILE A 92 -1.56 -1.89 7.04
C ILE A 92 -1.88 -0.41 7.17
N PHE A 93 -3.00 0.02 6.57
CA PHE A 93 -3.63 1.28 6.94
C PHE A 93 -4.79 1.00 7.87
N GLU A 94 -4.89 1.67 9.00
CA GLU A 94 -6.03 1.54 9.92
C GLU A 94 -6.63 2.90 10.24
N LEU A 95 -7.95 3.01 10.11
CA LEU A 95 -8.73 4.22 10.36
C LEU A 95 -9.59 4.01 11.63
N PHE A 96 -9.64 5.03 12.49
CA PHE A 96 -10.30 5.02 13.80
C PHE A 96 -11.43 6.06 13.91
#